data_AF-A0A0X3ALT2-F1
#
_entry.id   AF-A0A0X3ALT2-F1
#
_cell.length_a   1.000
_cell.length_b   1.000
_cell.length_c   1.000
_cell.angle_alpha   90.00
_cell.angle_beta   90.00
_cell.angle_gamma   90.00
#
_symmetry.space_group_name_H-M   'P 1'
#
loop_
_entity.id
_entity.type
_entity.pdbx_description
1 polymer ?
#
loop_
_entity_poly.entity_id
_entity_poly.type
_entity_poly.pdbx_seq_one_letter_code
_entity_poly.pdbx_strand_id
1 'polypeptide(L)'
;MSSDEEIFGKRPKEYFEVREKKSVAFIFSCLYMTFMGFIPIFLGILGLMKIYFPGADHWFFILNIFLGILMIIGSIGTFNLKKKGFYLFGITLLVDILFHLSLGFEELDAINGLYLFIGFALVPIVPRWKFFK
;
A
#
# COMPACT_ATOMS: atom_id res chain seq x y z
N MET A 1 -18.14 -40.42 14.25
CA MET A 1 -18.87 -39.22 13.81
C MET A 1 -18.59 -38.14 14.84
N SER A 2 -17.93 -37.05 14.45
CA SER A 2 -17.66 -35.94 15.37
C SER A 2 -18.95 -35.17 15.63
N SER A 3 -19.12 -34.71 16.87
CA SER A 3 -20.29 -33.99 17.40
C SER A 3 -20.81 -32.82 16.56
N ASP A 4 -20.00 -32.33 15.61
CA ASP A 4 -20.33 -31.20 14.75
C ASP A 4 -21.25 -31.56 13.57
N GLU A 5 -21.35 -32.85 13.19
CA GLU A 5 -22.19 -33.30 12.07
C GLU A 5 -23.68 -33.42 12.43
N GLU A 6 -24.02 -33.64 13.71
CA GLU A 6 -25.42 -33.82 14.15
C GLU A 6 -26.20 -32.50 14.24
N ILE A 7 -25.52 -31.39 14.57
CA ILE A 7 -26.21 -30.11 14.83
C ILE A 7 -26.52 -29.35 13.53
N PHE A 8 -25.73 -29.55 12.49
CA PHE A 8 -25.78 -28.67 11.32
C PHE A 8 -26.21 -29.31 10.00
N GLY A 9 -26.40 -30.63 9.96
CA GLY A 9 -26.76 -31.35 8.73
C GLY A 9 -25.72 -31.16 7.61
N LYS A 10 -25.82 -31.96 6.54
CA LYS A 10 -25.01 -31.77 5.33
C LYS A 10 -25.43 -30.48 4.62
N ARG A 11 -25.05 -29.31 5.14
CA ARG A 11 -25.27 -28.05 4.41
C ARG A 11 -24.50 -28.13 3.09
N PRO A 12 -25.14 -27.84 1.94
CA PRO A 12 -24.45 -27.84 0.66
C PRO A 12 -23.23 -26.92 0.76
N LYS A 13 -22.05 -27.41 0.37
CA LYS A 13 -20.81 -26.61 0.34
C LYS A 13 -20.99 -25.29 -0.44
N GLU A 14 -21.96 -25.27 -1.37
CA GLU A 14 -22.39 -24.13 -2.19
C GLU A 14 -22.91 -22.94 -1.36
N TYR A 15 -23.51 -23.16 -0.18
CA TYR A 15 -23.97 -22.05 0.69
C TYR A 15 -22.82 -21.22 1.27
N PHE A 16 -21.58 -21.69 1.16
CA PHE A 16 -20.38 -21.02 1.64
C PHE A 16 -19.44 -20.56 0.51
N GLU A 17 -19.87 -20.61 -0.76
CA GLU A 17 -19.12 -20.00 -1.86
C GLU A 17 -19.21 -18.47 -1.79
N VAL A 18 -18.35 -17.88 -0.97
CA VAL A 18 -18.18 -16.42 -0.89
C VAL A 18 -17.60 -15.92 -2.23
N ARG A 19 -18.48 -15.46 -3.13
CA ARG A 19 -18.06 -14.79 -4.38
C ARG A 19 -17.22 -13.57 -4.05
N GLU A 20 -16.00 -13.52 -4.60
CA GLU A 20 -15.03 -12.44 -4.35
C GLU A 20 -15.44 -11.13 -5.05
N LYS A 21 -16.41 -10.40 -4.49
CA LYS A 21 -16.70 -9.03 -4.93
C LYS A 21 -15.82 -8.03 -4.17
N LYS A 22 -15.04 -7.25 -4.91
CA LYS A 22 -14.30 -6.09 -4.37
C LYS A 22 -15.31 -5.03 -3.96
N SER A 23 -15.26 -4.58 -2.71
CA SER A 23 -16.14 -3.51 -2.24
C SER A 23 -15.75 -2.19 -2.90
N VAL A 24 -16.70 -1.27 -3.01
CA VAL A 24 -16.45 0.09 -3.52
C VAL A 24 -15.34 0.77 -2.72
N ALA A 25 -15.36 0.61 -1.39
CA ALA A 25 -14.33 1.13 -0.52
C ALA A 25 -12.94 0.53 -0.78
N PHE A 26 -12.84 -0.79 -1.07
CA PHE A 26 -11.57 -1.42 -1.46
C PHE A 26 -10.97 -0.82 -2.74
N ILE A 27 -11.82 -0.54 -3.73
CA ILE A 27 -11.38 0.09 -5.00
C ILE A 27 -10.83 1.48 -4.72
N PHE A 28 -11.54 2.29 -3.93
CA PHE A 28 -11.08 3.63 -3.55
C PHE A 28 -9.77 3.60 -2.75
N SER A 29 -9.59 2.64 -1.82
CA SER A 29 -8.32 2.45 -1.12
C SER A 29 -7.17 2.19 -2.08
N CYS A 30 -7.34 1.31 -3.09
CA CYS A 30 -6.29 1.03 -4.08
C CYS A 30 -5.98 2.24 -4.98
N LEU A 31 -6.99 3.01 -5.38
CA LEU A 31 -6.78 4.24 -6.16
C LEU A 31 -5.99 5.26 -5.36
N TYR A 32 -6.32 5.43 -4.08
CA TYR A 32 -5.61 6.33 -3.19
C TYR A 32 -4.15 5.91 -2.98
N MET A 33 -3.89 4.62 -2.73
CA MET A 33 -2.51 4.08 -2.65
C MET A 33 -1.70 4.37 -3.92
N THR A 34 -2.34 4.29 -5.09
CA THR A 34 -1.70 4.56 -6.38
C THR A 34 -1.35 6.04 -6.55
N PHE A 35 -2.28 6.93 -6.19
CA PHE A 35 -2.06 8.38 -6.22
C PHE A 35 -0.86 8.78 -5.35
N MET A 36 -0.74 8.22 -4.15
CA MET A 36 0.38 8.51 -3.24
C MET A 36 1.74 8.13 -3.83
N GLY A 37 1.82 7.05 -4.62
CA GLY A 37 3.05 6.67 -5.32
C GLY A 37 3.54 7.68 -6.36
N PHE A 38 2.67 8.57 -6.87
CA PHE A 38 3.07 9.62 -7.83
C PHE A 38 3.80 10.79 -7.19
N ILE A 39 3.60 11.04 -5.89
CA ILE A 39 4.21 12.17 -5.18
C ILE A 39 5.75 12.09 -5.22
N PRO A 40 6.40 10.99 -4.80
CA PRO A 40 7.86 10.90 -4.86
C PRO A 40 8.40 10.91 -6.30
N ILE A 41 7.64 10.39 -7.29
CA ILE A 41 8.01 10.49 -8.72
C ILE A 41 8.05 11.95 -9.16
N PHE A 42 7.00 12.72 -8.85
CA PHE A 42 6.90 14.12 -9.23
C PHE A 42 7.99 14.96 -8.59
N LEU A 43 8.23 14.76 -7.28
CA LEU A 43 9.31 15.43 -6.56
C LEU A 43 10.69 15.09 -7.15
N GLY A 44 10.94 13.83 -7.51
CA GLY A 44 12.17 13.43 -8.17
C GLY A 44 12.38 14.09 -9.53
N ILE A 45 11.34 14.21 -10.37
CA ILE A 45 11.42 14.90 -11.67
C ILE A 45 11.73 16.39 -11.48
N LEU A 46 11.00 17.07 -10.60
CA LEU A 46 11.26 18.49 -10.31
C LEU A 46 12.65 18.73 -9.71
N GLY A 47 13.13 17.77 -8.93
CA GLY A 47 14.48 17.76 -8.39
C GLY A 47 15.56 17.63 -9.48
N LEU A 48 15.39 16.71 -10.43
CA LEU A 48 16.29 16.59 -11.60
C LEU A 48 16.31 17.85 -12.47
N MET A 49 15.19 18.58 -12.53
CA MET A 49 15.10 19.89 -13.20
C MET A 49 15.72 21.04 -12.38
N LYS A 50 16.24 20.75 -11.18
CA LYS A 50 16.81 21.71 -10.21
C LYS A 50 15.84 22.80 -9.75
N ILE A 51 14.53 22.53 -9.85
CA ILE A 51 13.47 23.44 -9.38
C ILE A 51 13.33 23.31 -7.86
N TYR A 52 13.47 22.08 -7.34
CA TYR A 52 13.49 21.76 -5.91
C TYR A 52 14.84 21.18 -5.50
N PHE A 53 15.29 21.50 -4.28
CA PHE A 53 16.55 21.02 -3.70
C PHE A 53 17.77 21.12 -4.63
N PRO A 54 18.10 22.31 -5.18
CA PRO A 54 19.11 22.45 -6.24
C PRO A 54 20.54 22.02 -5.85
N GLY A 55 20.81 21.86 -4.54
CA GLY A 55 22.08 21.38 -4.01
C GLY A 55 22.16 19.87 -3.76
N ALA A 56 21.08 19.11 -4.00
CA ALA A 56 21.07 17.67 -3.81
C ALA A 56 21.62 16.93 -5.03
N ASP A 57 22.29 15.80 -4.80
CA ASP A 57 22.84 14.97 -5.86
C ASP A 57 21.76 14.28 -6.71
N HIS A 58 22.09 13.98 -7.97
CA HIS A 58 21.15 13.31 -8.89
C HIS A 58 20.66 11.95 -8.38
N TRP A 59 21.48 11.22 -7.63
CA TRP A 59 21.11 9.91 -7.10
C TRP A 59 19.92 10.00 -6.12
N PHE A 60 19.80 11.10 -5.36
CA PHE A 60 18.70 11.33 -4.42
C PHE A 60 17.35 11.41 -5.15
N PHE A 61 17.32 12.07 -6.31
CA PHE A 61 16.11 12.20 -7.12
C PHE A 61 15.77 10.91 -7.87
N ILE A 62 16.78 10.19 -8.38
CA ILE A 62 16.59 8.88 -9.01
C ILE A 62 15.98 7.88 -8.03
N LEU A 63 16.44 7.90 -6.77
CA LEU A 63 15.93 7.01 -5.73
C LEU A 63 14.46 7.31 -5.40
N ASN A 64 14.08 8.59 -5.31
CA ASN A 64 12.68 9.01 -5.14
C ASN A 64 11.77 8.47 -6.24
N ILE A 65 12.17 8.61 -7.51
CA ILE A 65 11.42 8.08 -8.66
C ILE A 65 11.27 6.55 -8.55
N PHE A 66 12.36 5.87 -8.21
CA PHE A 66 12.36 4.42 -8.08
C PHE A 66 11.41 3.92 -6.98
N LEU A 67 11.44 4.54 -5.79
CA LEU A 67 10.54 4.20 -4.68
C LEU A 67 9.08 4.43 -5.05
N GLY A 68 8.75 5.53 -5.73
CA GLY A 68 7.40 5.78 -6.22
C GLY A 68 6.86 4.75 -7.21
N ILE A 69 7.70 4.29 -8.16
CA ILE A 69 7.32 3.23 -9.11
C ILE A 69 7.00 1.92 -8.37
N LEU A 70 7.81 1.55 -7.39
CA LEU A 70 7.59 0.34 -6.58
C LEU A 70 6.28 0.42 -5.78
N MET A 71 5.93 1.59 -5.25
CA MET A 71 4.64 1.81 -4.58
C MET A 71 3.45 1.61 -5.54
N ILE A 72 3.53 2.10 -6.78
CA ILE A 72 2.46 1.88 -7.79
C ILE A 72 2.31 0.38 -8.11
N ILE A 73 3.42 -0.34 -8.30
CA ILE A 73 3.39 -1.80 -8.56
C ILE A 73 2.78 -2.56 -7.37
N GLY A 74 3.13 -2.21 -6.14
CA GLY A 74 2.56 -2.80 -4.93
C GLY A 74 1.04 -2.58 -4.82
N SER A 75 0.55 -1.39 -5.18
CA SER A 75 -0.88 -1.07 -5.22
C SER A 75 -1.66 -1.94 -6.23
N ILE A 76 -1.15 -2.10 -7.46
CA ILE A 76 -1.75 -2.97 -8.49
C ILE A 76 -1.79 -4.44 -8.03
N GLY A 77 -0.73 -4.90 -7.36
CA GLY A 77 -0.69 -6.23 -6.75
C GLY A 77 -1.78 -6.41 -5.68
N THR A 78 -1.99 -5.38 -4.85
CA THR A 78 -3.02 -5.36 -3.80
C THR A 78 -4.43 -5.40 -4.40
N PHE A 79 -4.71 -4.64 -5.47
CA PHE A 79 -6.00 -4.68 -6.18
C PHE A 79 -6.37 -6.08 -6.73
N ASN A 80 -5.37 -6.89 -7.06
CA ASN A 80 -5.52 -8.28 -7.50
C ASN A 80 -5.50 -9.31 -6.34
N LEU A 81 -5.65 -8.84 -5.10
CA LEU A 81 -5.68 -9.66 -3.88
C LEU A 81 -4.40 -10.52 -3.69
N LYS A 82 -3.26 -10.12 -4.28
CA LYS A 82 -1.99 -10.84 -4.13
C LYS A 82 -1.25 -10.38 -2.87
N LYS A 83 -0.94 -11.32 -1.97
CA LYS A 83 -0.18 -11.04 -0.72
C LYS A 83 1.14 -10.29 -0.97
N LYS A 84 1.86 -10.68 -2.02
CA LYS A 84 3.14 -10.05 -2.41
C LYS A 84 3.01 -8.56 -2.72
N GLY A 85 1.87 -8.12 -3.26
CA GLY A 85 1.62 -6.70 -3.58
C GLY A 85 1.50 -5.85 -2.31
N PHE A 86 0.79 -6.37 -1.30
CA PHE A 86 0.63 -5.72 -0.01
C PHE A 86 1.98 -5.52 0.70
N TYR A 87 2.81 -6.56 0.75
CA TYR A 87 4.14 -6.48 1.35
C TYR A 87 5.06 -5.51 0.60
N LEU A 88 5.04 -5.55 -0.75
CA LEU A 88 5.85 -4.65 -1.56
C LEU A 88 5.50 -3.18 -1.29
N PHE A 89 4.21 -2.84 -1.27
CA PHE A 89 3.78 -1.47 -0.98
C PHE A 89 4.23 -1.02 0.42
N GLY A 90 3.94 -1.85 1.44
CA GLY A 90 4.24 -1.51 2.83
C GLY A 90 5.74 -1.34 3.10
N ILE A 91 6.58 -2.23 2.58
CA ILE A 91 8.04 -2.14 2.72
C ILE A 91 8.56 -0.90 2.01
N THR A 92 8.11 -0.63 0.78
CA THR A 92 8.61 0.50 -0.01
C THR A 92 8.25 1.84 0.64
N LEU A 93 7.01 1.99 1.14
CA LEU A 93 6.58 3.17 1.88
C LEU A 93 7.43 3.40 3.14
N LEU A 94 7.73 2.33 3.89
CA LEU A 94 8.57 2.43 5.09
C LEU A 94 9.97 2.93 4.75
N VAL A 95 10.59 2.37 3.69
CA VAL A 95 11.92 2.78 3.24
C VAL A 95 11.92 4.24 2.80
N ASP A 96 10.91 4.68 2.06
CA ASP A 96 10.76 6.07 1.60
C ASP A 96 10.68 7.07 2.76
N ILE A 97 9.89 6.75 3.79
CA ILE A 97 9.79 7.59 5.00
C ILE A 97 11.14 7.68 5.72
N LEU A 98 11.80 6.54 5.95
CA LEU A 98 13.10 6.50 6.64
C LEU A 98 14.18 7.28 5.88
N PHE A 99 14.15 7.20 4.55
CA PHE A 99 15.07 7.91 3.69
C PHE A 99 14.96 9.43 3.86
N HIS A 100 13.74 9.98 3.83
CA HIS A 100 13.51 11.42 3.99
C HIS A 100 13.84 11.91 5.40
N LEU A 101 13.53 11.11 6.43
CA LEU A 101 13.91 11.42 7.81
C LEU A 101 15.43 11.52 8.01
N SER A 102 16.20 10.67 7.32
CA SER A 102 17.66 10.64 7.46
C SER A 102 18.37 11.90 6.94
N LEU A 103 17.68 12.75 6.16
CA LEU A 103 18.28 13.89 5.46
C LEU A 103 18.02 15.24 6.14
N GLY A 104 17.39 15.25 7.33
CA GLY A 104 17.20 16.49 8.10
C GLY A 104 16.27 17.51 7.45
N PHE A 105 15.39 17.08 6.53
CA PHE A 105 14.25 17.88 6.08
C PHE A 105 13.24 17.99 7.23
N GLU A 106 13.48 18.93 8.14
CA GLU A 106 12.87 19.05 9.47
C GLU A 106 11.56 19.87 9.51
N GLU A 107 10.75 19.86 8.44
CA GLU A 107 9.30 19.86 8.63
C GLU A 107 8.93 18.59 9.40
N LEU A 108 9.08 18.59 10.73
CA LEU A 108 8.77 17.47 11.64
C LEU A 108 7.31 16.97 11.55
N ASP A 109 6.48 17.59 10.70
CA ASP A 109 5.14 18.01 11.10
C ASP A 109 4.17 18.26 9.93
N ALA A 110 4.56 18.11 8.66
CA ALA A 110 3.56 17.95 7.59
C ALA A 110 2.98 16.52 7.62
N ILE A 111 2.64 16.16 8.85
CA ILE A 111 1.98 15.01 9.40
C ILE A 111 2.82 13.77 9.13
N ASN A 112 3.48 13.14 10.11
CA ASN A 112 4.17 11.83 10.05
C ASN A 112 3.71 10.94 8.87
N GLY A 113 4.26 11.23 7.68
CA GLY A 113 3.59 11.28 6.36
C GLY A 113 2.10 10.93 6.33
N LEU A 114 1.21 11.90 6.55
CA LEU A 114 -0.16 11.82 7.10
C LEU A 114 -0.61 10.45 7.60
N TYR A 115 0.18 10.02 8.59
CA TYR A 115 0.13 8.85 9.44
C TYR A 115 0.00 7.52 8.70
N LEU A 116 1.17 6.98 8.33
CA LEU A 116 1.28 5.63 7.75
C LEU A 116 0.43 5.53 6.46
N PHE A 117 0.47 6.67 5.73
CA PHE A 117 -0.60 7.44 5.06
C PHE A 117 -2.01 6.84 5.07
N ILE A 118 -2.72 7.31 6.10
CA ILE A 118 -3.86 6.73 6.79
C ILE A 118 -3.66 5.24 6.85
N GLY A 119 -2.73 4.83 7.72
CA GLY A 119 -2.35 3.48 8.11
C GLY A 119 -3.24 2.45 7.54
N PHE A 120 -2.68 1.68 6.63
CA PHE A 120 -3.41 0.57 6.14
C PHE A 120 -4.62 0.98 5.26
N ALA A 121 -5.15 2.20 5.25
CA ALA A 121 -6.15 2.91 4.41
C ALA A 121 -7.35 2.16 3.82
N LEU A 122 -7.76 0.97 4.18
CA LEU A 122 -7.73 0.26 5.44
C LEU A 122 -7.63 -1.22 5.03
N VAL A 123 -6.53 -1.90 5.33
CA VAL A 123 -6.45 -3.35 5.64
C VAL A 123 -7.85 -3.81 6.12
N PRO A 124 -8.51 -3.05 7.05
CA PRO A 124 -9.91 -3.05 7.51
C PRO A 124 -11.15 -2.92 6.61
N ILE A 125 -11.27 -3.45 5.39
CA ILE A 125 -12.64 -3.90 5.03
C ILE A 125 -12.63 -5.38 4.66
N VAL A 126 -12.10 -6.12 5.63
CA VAL A 126 -11.50 -7.46 5.61
C VAL A 126 -12.55 -8.58 5.68
N PRO A 127 -12.39 -9.69 4.93
CA PRO A 127 -12.65 -11.02 5.46
C PRO A 127 -11.31 -11.71 5.77
N ARG A 128 -11.01 -11.92 7.06
CA ARG A 128 -9.66 -12.17 7.65
C ARG A 128 -9.03 -13.54 7.29
N TRP A 129 -9.67 -14.33 6.43
CA TRP A 129 -9.52 -15.79 6.40
C TRP A 129 -8.60 -16.31 5.29
N LYS A 130 -8.29 -15.51 4.25
CA LYS A 130 -7.46 -15.97 3.09
C LYS A 130 -6.06 -15.36 3.01
N PHE A 131 -5.82 -14.17 3.56
CA PHE A 131 -4.48 -13.57 3.53
C PHE A 131 -3.46 -14.31 4.41
N PHE A 132 -3.92 -15.10 5.39
CA PHE A 132 -3.07 -15.77 6.38
C PHE A 132 -3.15 -17.31 6.37
N LYS A 133 -3.81 -17.93 5.37
CA LYS A 133 -3.64 -19.36 5.07
C LYS A 133 -2.40 -19.61 4.22
#